data_AF-A0A540LBH4-F1
#
_entry.id   AF-A0A540LBH4-F1
#
_cell.length_a   1.000
_cell.length_b   1.000
_cell.length_c   1.000
_cell.angle_alpha   90.00
_cell.angle_beta   90.00
_cell.angle_gamma   90.00
#
_symmetry.space_group_name_H-M   'P 1'
#
loop_
_entity.id
_entity.type
_entity.pdbx_description
1 polymer ?
#
loop_
_entity_poly.entity_id
_entity_poly.type
_entity_poly.pdbx_seq_one_letter_code
_entity_poly.pdbx_strand_id
1 'polypeptide(L)' 'MNKKENGTLEGPTTLFYAEDALRTKSLPEAYAEIVLNLPQTLREICEGNSS' A
#
# COMPACT_ATOMS: atom_id res chain seq x y z
N MET A 1 26.51 -14.81 -19.15
CA MET A 1 26.44 -14.53 -17.69
C MET A 1 25.27 -13.60 -17.51
N ASN A 2 24.15 -14.14 -17.04
CA ASN A 2 22.83 -13.57 -17.26
C ASN A 2 22.46 -12.82 -15.98
N LYS A 3 22.57 -11.49 -15.98
CA LYS A 3 22.11 -10.68 -14.87
C LYS A 3 20.58 -10.79 -14.82
N LYS A 4 20.07 -11.54 -13.85
CA LYS A 4 18.68 -11.49 -13.41
C LYS A 4 18.45 -10.08 -12.88
N GLU A 5 17.77 -9.27 -13.68
CA GLU A 5 17.08 -8.08 -13.20
C GLU A 5 16.13 -8.51 -12.06
N ASN A 6 16.54 -8.21 -10.82
CA ASN A 6 15.60 -8.21 -9.72
C ASN A 6 14.66 -7.03 -9.96
N GLY A 7 13.50 -7.32 -10.53
CA GLY A 7 12.34 -6.43 -10.48
C GLY A 7 11.97 -6.24 -9.02
N THR A 8 12.59 -5.25 -8.40
CA THR A 8 12.40 -4.87 -7.01
C THR A 8 10.98 -4.34 -6.82
N LEU A 9 10.06 -5.24 -6.50
CA LEU A 9 9.01 -4.92 -5.54
C LEU A 9 9.58 -5.39 -4.20
N GLU A 10 10.15 -4.47 -3.43
CA GLU A 10 10.74 -4.71 -2.09
C GLU A 10 9.67 -5.23 -1.11
N GLY A 11 9.25 -6.49 -1.23
CA GLY A 11 8.29 -7.11 -0.31
C GLY A 11 6.88 -6.48 -0.28
N PRO A 12 6.02 -6.94 0.64
CA PRO A 12 4.68 -6.38 0.79
C PRO A 12 4.73 -4.95 1.33
N THR A 13 4.16 -4.00 0.60
CA THR A 13 4.03 -2.60 1.03
C THR A 13 3.02 -2.48 2.17
N THR A 14 3.48 -2.02 3.33
CA THR A 14 2.61 -1.78 4.49
C THR A 14 1.77 -0.52 4.29
N LEU A 15 0.46 -0.64 4.46
CA LEU A 15 -0.47 0.49 4.37
C LEU A 15 -0.66 1.10 5.76
N PHE A 16 0.20 2.06 6.14
CA PHE A 16 0.18 2.69 7.47
C PHE A 16 -1.20 3.27 7.84
N TYR A 17 -1.89 3.88 6.87
CA TYR A 17 -3.24 4.43 7.08
C TYR A 17 -4.27 3.34 7.44
N ALA A 18 -4.14 2.14 6.84
CA ALA A 18 -5.01 1.02 7.13
C ALA A 18 -4.71 0.42 8.50
N GLU A 19 -3.43 0.35 8.89
CA GLU A 19 -3.03 -0.12 10.21
C GLU A 19 -3.54 0.80 11.33
N ASP A 20 -3.40 2.12 11.16
CA ASP A 20 -3.92 3.11 12.10
C ASP A 20 -5.44 3.00 12.23
N ALA A 21 -6.16 2.99 11.10
CA ALA A 21 -7.61 2.87 11.08
C ALA A 21 -8.10 1.61 11.82
N LEU A 22 -7.43 0.46 11.65
CA LEU A 22 -7.79 -0.79 12.34
C LEU A 22 -7.46 -0.76 13.84
N ARG A 23 -6.48 0.04 14.28
CA ARG A 23 -6.12 0.20 15.70
C ARG A 23 -7.03 1.19 16.42
N THR A 24 -7.48 2.23 15.73
CA THR A 24 -8.14 3.39 16.37
C THR A 24 -9.64 3.45 16.14
N LYS A 25 -10.15 2.81 15.08
CA LYS A 25 -11.57 2.89 14.68
C LYS A 25 -12.29 1.56 14.82
N SER A 26 -13.62 1.61 14.80
CA SER A 26 -14.42 0.39 14.70
C SER A 26 -14.25 -0.25 13.31
N LEU A 27 -14.49 -1.55 13.20
CA LEU A 27 -14.31 -2.29 11.94
C LEU A 27 -15.05 -1.65 10.75
N PRO A 28 -16.32 -1.19 10.87
CA PRO A 28 -17.03 -0.53 9.77
C PRO A 28 -16.38 0.80 9.36
N GLU A 29 -15.93 1.59 10.33
CA GLU A 29 -15.28 2.88 10.08
C GLU A 29 -13.90 2.71 9.45
N ALA A 30 -13.11 1.76 9.97
CA ALA A 30 -11.83 1.39 9.40
C ALA A 30 -11.98 0.90 7.96
N TYR A 31 -12.99 0.06 7.69
CA TYR A 31 -13.26 -0.42 6.34
C TYR A 31 -13.59 0.71 5.37
N ALA A 32 -14.43 1.67 5.78
CA ALA A 32 -14.77 2.83 4.97
C ALA A 32 -13.53 3.64 4.61
N GLU A 33 -12.65 3.89 5.58
CA GLU A 33 -11.40 4.63 5.36
C GLU A 33 -10.40 3.85 4.50
N ILE A 34 -10.29 2.54 4.69
CA ILE A 34 -9.40 1.69 3.91
C ILE A 34 -9.78 1.75 2.43
N VAL A 35 -11.05 1.47 2.12
CA VAL A 35 -11.55 1.42 0.74
C VAL A 35 -11.55 2.79 0.07
N LEU A 36 -11.77 3.86 0.83
CA LEU A 36 -11.75 5.23 0.31
C LEU A 36 -10.35 5.64 -0.16
N ASN A 37 -9.31 5.33 0.61
CA ASN A 37 -7.93 5.76 0.32
C ASN A 37 -7.16 4.76 -0.56
N LEU A 38 -7.62 3.51 -0.66
CA LEU A 38 -6.93 2.44 -1.39
C LEU A 38 -6.60 2.77 -2.85
N PRO A 39 -7.51 3.34 -3.68
CA PRO A 39 -7.19 3.63 -5.08
C PRO A 39 -6.06 4.65 -5.25
N GLN A 40 -6.03 5.67 -4.39
CA GLN A 40 -4.99 6.68 -4.42
C GLN A 40 -3.65 6.08 -3.94
N THR A 41 -3.65 5.34 -2.84
CA THR A 41 -2.44 4.72 -2.32
C THR A 41 -1.86 3.70 -3.28
N LEU A 42 -2.69 2.90 -3.96
CA LEU A 42 -2.22 2.00 -5.01
C LEU A 42 -1.59 2.76 -6.17
N ARG A 43 -2.18 3.89 -6.59
CA ARG A 43 -1.61 4.75 -7.62
C ARG A 43 -0.24 5.29 -7.19
N GLU A 44 -0.11 5.79 -5.97
CA GLU A 44 1.15 6.29 -5.41
C GLU A 44 2.24 5.19 -5.34
N ILE A 45 1.88 3.98 -4.93
CA ILE A 45 2.80 2.84 -4.87
C ILE A 45 3.24 2.40 -6.28
N CYS A 46 2.30 2.37 -7.23
CA CYS A 46 2.59 1.96 -8.60
C CYS A 46 3.34 3.03 -9.41
N GLU A 47 3.05 4.32 -9.19
CA GLU A 47 3.69 5.44 -9.89
C GLU A 47 5.02 5.86 -9.21
N GLY A 48 5.14 5.67 -7.90
CA GLY A 48 6.32 6.02 -7.10
C GLY A 48 7.54 5.11 -7.29
N ASN A 49 7.43 4.02 -8.05
CA ASN A 49 8.57 3.16 -8.43
C ASN A 49 9.35 3.67 -9.66
N SER A 50 9.18 4.94 -10.03
CA SER A 50 9.81 5.59 -11.19
C SER A 50 10.99 6.49 -10.78
N SER A 51 12.00 5.97 -10.07
CA SER A 51 13.24 6.71 -9.78
C SER A 51 14.46 5.81 -9.76
#